data_AF-A0A1Y2UC07-F1
#
_entry.id   AF-A0A1Y2UC07-F1
#
_cell.length_a   1.000
_cell.length_b   1.000
_cell.length_c   1.000
_cell.angle_alpha   90.00
_cell.angle_beta   90.00
_cell.angle_gamma   90.00
#
_symmetry.space_group_name_H-M   'P 1'
#
loop_
_entity.id
_entity.type
_entity.pdbx_description
1 polymer ?
#
loop_
_entity_poly.entity_id
_entity_poly.type
_entity_poly.pdbx_seq_one_letter_code
_entity_poly.pdbx_strand_id
1 'polypeptide(L)'
;MRTFSTITSIALSSLALTGMSQAWLLEFFSTATCGSMGHADTERGGLPLQSNTCMMIMDGMRTMRLSELDNNCTVSLWPMSAGPCIDSDPAWKKSKTDLEKMGDSVALEDGSFCVRHIPSTGYAAYVCEDDHDGSDL
;
A
#
# COMPACT_ATOMS: atom_id res chain seq x y z
N MET A 1 57.70 14.24 26.28
CA MET A 1 56.83 13.09 25.92
C MET A 1 55.76 12.94 26.98
N ARG A 2 54.51 13.27 26.65
CA ARG A 2 53.32 12.87 27.43
C ARG A 2 52.27 12.38 26.44
N THR A 3 52.02 11.08 26.53
CA THR A 3 51.00 10.32 25.80
C THR A 3 49.69 10.36 26.60
N PHE A 4 48.60 9.90 25.98
CA PHE A 4 47.27 9.56 26.53
C PHE A 4 46.27 10.72 26.53
N SER A 5 45.05 10.61 25.97
CA SER A 5 44.36 9.52 25.28
C SER A 5 43.24 10.11 24.43
N THR A 6 43.07 9.61 23.21
CA THR A 6 41.91 9.87 22.35
C THR A 6 40.69 9.16 22.92
N ILE A 7 39.66 9.90 23.33
CA ILE A 7 38.36 9.33 23.67
C ILE A 7 37.52 9.38 22.40
N THR A 8 37.57 8.30 21.63
CA THR A 8 36.65 8.08 20.51
C THR A 8 35.38 7.48 21.08
N SER A 9 34.41 8.33 21.46
CA SER A 9 33.06 7.88 21.78
C SER A 9 32.35 7.49 20.49
N ILE A 10 32.45 6.21 20.11
CA ILE A 10 31.53 5.64 19.12
C ILE A 10 30.24 5.36 19.87
N ALA A 11 29.32 6.33 19.84
CA ALA A 11 27.94 6.07 20.18
C ALA A 11 27.40 5.08 19.15
N LEU A 12 27.34 3.80 19.53
CA LEU A 12 26.53 2.82 18.82
C LEU A 12 25.08 3.28 18.95
N SER A 13 24.61 4.03 17.95
CA SER A 13 23.19 4.15 17.66
C SER A 13 22.71 2.78 17.19
N SER A 14 22.52 1.85 18.14
CA SER A 14 21.70 0.67 17.95
C SER A 14 20.27 1.14 17.78
N LEU A 15 19.94 1.62 16.57
CA LEU A 15 18.59 1.60 16.06
C LEU A 15 18.17 0.14 16.12
N ALA A 16 17.34 -0.15 17.12
CA ALA A 16 16.59 -1.38 17.20
C ALA A 16 15.71 -1.46 15.95
N LEU A 17 16.23 -2.09 14.90
CA LEU A 17 15.45 -2.66 13.80
C LEU A 17 14.75 -3.92 14.33
N THR A 18 13.95 -3.76 15.38
CA THR A 18 13.06 -4.80 15.88
C THR A 18 11.78 -4.72 15.08
N GLY A 19 11.61 -5.69 14.18
CA GLY A 19 10.38 -5.88 13.42
C GLY A 19 10.48 -5.27 12.04
N MET A 20 11.11 -5.99 11.11
CA MET A 20 10.80 -5.82 9.70
C MET A 20 9.31 -6.15 9.52
N SER A 21 8.43 -5.14 9.65
CA SER A 21 7.09 -5.24 9.08
C SER A 21 7.29 -5.28 7.58
N GLN A 22 7.17 -6.47 7.00
CA GLN A 22 6.86 -6.59 5.57
C GLN A 22 5.40 -6.17 5.35
N ALA A 23 4.99 -5.02 5.87
CA ALA A 23 3.63 -4.53 5.70
C ALA A 23 3.59 -3.87 4.34
N TRP A 24 3.19 -4.61 3.32
CA TRP A 24 2.88 -4.04 2.03
C TRP A 24 1.58 -3.25 2.15
N LEU A 25 1.56 -2.04 1.59
CA LEU A 25 0.41 -1.14 1.53
C LEU A 25 -0.76 -1.77 0.78
N LEU A 26 -0.46 -2.45 -0.32
CA LEU A 26 -1.40 -3.18 -1.16
C LEU A 26 -0.93 -4.63 -1.26
N GLU A 27 -1.74 -5.58 -0.83
CA GLU A 27 -1.49 -7.02 -0.99
C GLU A 27 -2.61 -7.64 -1.82
N PHE A 28 -2.26 -8.41 -2.85
CA PHE A 28 -3.25 -9.04 -3.73
C PHE A 28 -3.30 -10.56 -3.53
N PHE A 29 -4.52 -11.11 -3.55
CA PHE A 29 -4.77 -12.52 -3.36
C PHE A 29 -5.71 -13.05 -4.45
N SER A 30 -5.43 -14.27 -4.92
CA SER A 30 -6.31 -15.02 -5.83
C SER A 30 -7.48 -15.69 -5.10
N THR A 31 -7.38 -15.81 -3.78
CA THR A 31 -8.41 -16.39 -2.90
C THR A 31 -9.29 -15.30 -2.29
N ALA A 32 -10.42 -15.67 -1.68
CA ALA A 32 -11.32 -14.74 -0.99
C ALA A 32 -10.78 -14.23 0.37
N THR A 33 -9.57 -14.63 0.77
CA THR A 33 -9.02 -14.34 2.11
C THR A 33 -7.90 -13.30 2.04
N CYS A 34 -7.90 -12.37 3.01
CA CYS A 34 -6.85 -11.38 3.19
C CYS A 34 -5.84 -11.82 4.26
N GLY A 35 -5.14 -12.93 4.03
CA GLY A 35 -3.96 -13.29 4.83
C GLY A 35 -4.05 -14.52 5.75
N SER A 36 -5.12 -15.33 5.74
CA SER A 36 -5.15 -16.53 6.62
C SER A 36 -4.60 -17.81 5.98
N MET A 37 -4.69 -17.99 4.65
CA MET A 37 -4.21 -19.20 3.96
C MET A 37 -3.71 -19.00 2.51
N GLY A 38 -3.49 -17.75 2.07
CA GLY A 38 -3.09 -17.43 0.71
C GLY A 38 -1.70 -16.82 0.62
N HIS A 39 -0.91 -17.22 -0.37
CA HIS A 39 0.26 -16.45 -0.79
C HIS A 39 -0.23 -15.12 -1.37
N ALA A 40 0.06 -14.02 -0.70
CA ALA A 40 -0.11 -12.69 -1.26
C ALA A 40 0.92 -12.48 -2.37
N ASP A 41 0.52 -11.87 -3.49
CA ASP A 41 1.49 -11.23 -4.37
C ASP A 41 1.95 -9.94 -3.69
N THR A 42 3.08 -10.05 -3.01
CA THR A 42 3.73 -8.94 -2.33
C THR A 42 4.86 -8.34 -3.15
N GLU A 43 5.34 -8.99 -4.20
CA GLU A 43 6.41 -8.44 -5.05
C GLU A 43 5.97 -7.17 -5.78
N ARG A 44 4.66 -7.02 -5.95
CA ARG A 44 4.00 -5.91 -6.64
C ARG A 44 3.12 -5.10 -5.69
N GLY A 45 3.22 -5.39 -4.40
CA GLY A 45 2.61 -4.57 -3.38
C GLY A 45 3.34 -3.23 -3.29
N GLY A 46 2.63 -2.20 -2.86
CA GLY A 46 3.26 -0.94 -2.49
C GLY A 46 3.90 -1.04 -1.12
N LEU A 47 4.91 -0.23 -0.80
CA LEU A 47 5.31 -0.01 0.59
C LEU A 47 4.52 1.16 1.20
N PRO A 48 4.27 1.15 2.52
CA PRO A 48 3.92 2.30 3.33
C PRO A 48 4.69 3.54 2.93
N LEU A 49 4.00 4.69 2.86
CA LEU A 49 4.58 6.00 2.54
C LEU A 49 5.20 6.13 1.13
N GLN A 50 5.00 5.14 0.25
CA GLN A 50 5.34 5.27 -1.16
C GLN A 50 4.08 5.56 -1.98
N SER A 51 4.12 6.62 -2.79
CA SER A 51 3.11 6.82 -3.84
C SER A 51 3.26 5.70 -4.86
N ASN A 52 2.26 4.82 -4.92
CA ASN A 52 2.23 3.71 -5.86
C ASN A 52 1.34 4.10 -7.03
N THR A 53 1.90 4.84 -7.98
CA THR A 53 1.10 5.53 -9.00
C THR A 53 0.69 4.63 -10.18
N CYS A 54 1.39 3.51 -10.40
CA CYS A 54 0.89 2.45 -11.28
C CYS A 54 1.67 1.13 -11.08
N MET A 55 1.01 0.13 -10.51
CA MET A 55 1.54 -1.20 -10.28
C MET A 55 0.78 -2.22 -11.10
N MET A 56 1.48 -3.19 -11.69
CA MET A 56 0.84 -4.28 -12.41
C MET A 56 0.33 -5.34 -11.44
N ILE A 57 -0.89 -5.81 -11.63
CA ILE A 57 -1.48 -6.90 -10.85
C ILE A 57 -1.49 -8.17 -11.70
N MET A 58 -1.21 -9.32 -11.09
CA MET A 58 -1.35 -10.60 -11.78
C MET A 58 -2.82 -10.88 -12.12
N ASP A 59 -3.04 -11.54 -13.26
CA ASP A 59 -4.36 -12.01 -13.61
C ASP A 59 -4.90 -13.01 -12.57
N GLY A 60 -6.21 -13.00 -12.35
CA GLY A 60 -6.87 -13.87 -11.38
C GLY A 60 -6.83 -13.41 -9.93
N MET A 61 -6.26 -12.23 -9.63
CA MET A 61 -6.39 -11.61 -8.30
C MET A 61 -7.81 -11.08 -8.10
N ARG A 62 -8.44 -11.45 -6.97
CA ARG A 62 -9.85 -11.16 -6.67
C ARG A 62 -10.08 -10.55 -5.30
N THR A 63 -9.03 -10.48 -4.50
CA THR A 63 -9.07 -9.92 -3.16
C THR A 63 -7.84 -9.06 -2.95
N MET A 64 -8.02 -7.99 -2.19
CA MET A 64 -6.97 -7.03 -1.90
C MET A 64 -7.00 -6.67 -0.42
N ARG A 65 -5.84 -6.54 0.20
CA ARG A 65 -5.69 -5.96 1.55
C ARG A 65 -4.99 -4.62 1.46
N LEU A 66 -5.55 -3.61 2.13
CA LEU A 66 -4.98 -2.28 2.28
C LEU A 66 -4.57 -2.06 3.73
N SER A 67 -3.28 -1.95 4.01
CA SER A 67 -2.77 -1.83 5.38
C SER A 67 -2.77 -0.40 5.92
N GLU A 68 -2.61 0.62 5.07
CA GLU A 68 -2.51 2.03 5.49
C GLU A 68 -3.33 2.93 4.56
N LEU A 69 -4.66 2.94 4.71
CA LEU A 69 -5.53 3.82 3.93
C LEU A 69 -5.86 5.11 4.70
N ASP A 70 -5.22 6.19 4.28
CA ASP A 70 -5.49 7.54 4.80
C ASP A 70 -6.73 8.16 4.14
N ASN A 71 -7.29 9.18 4.80
CA ASN A 71 -8.57 9.79 4.41
C ASN A 71 -8.49 10.56 3.08
N ASN A 72 -7.32 11.12 2.75
CA ASN A 72 -7.05 11.85 1.52
C ASN A 72 -6.53 10.94 0.38
N CYS A 73 -6.49 9.63 0.60
CA CYS A 73 -5.98 8.69 -0.38
C CYS A 73 -7.07 7.86 -1.02
N THR A 74 -6.84 7.50 -2.27
CA THR A 74 -7.72 6.65 -3.04
C THR A 74 -6.94 5.49 -3.63
N VAL A 75 -7.59 4.33 -3.64
CA VAL A 75 -7.14 3.16 -4.38
C VAL A 75 -7.92 3.04 -5.67
N SER A 76 -7.21 2.82 -6.77
CA SER A 76 -7.76 2.76 -8.12
C SER A 76 -7.30 1.49 -8.81
N LEU A 77 -8.17 0.86 -9.59
CA LEU A 77 -7.91 -0.37 -10.33
C LEU A 77 -8.34 -0.21 -11.79
N TRP A 78 -7.49 -0.70 -12.70
CA TRP A 78 -7.72 -0.69 -14.15
C TRP A 78 -7.70 -2.11 -14.69
N PRO A 79 -8.58 -2.46 -15.65
CA PRO A 79 -8.48 -3.71 -16.37
C PRO A 79 -7.23 -3.70 -17.27
N MET A 80 -6.65 -4.87 -17.53
CA MET A 80 -5.48 -4.99 -18.41
C MET A 80 -5.75 -4.41 -19.81
N SER A 81 -7.00 -4.45 -20.29
CA SER A 81 -7.44 -3.89 -21.56
C SER A 81 -7.41 -2.37 -21.65
N ALA A 82 -7.41 -1.66 -20.52
CA ALA A 82 -7.37 -0.19 -20.49
C ALA A 82 -5.94 0.37 -20.64
N GLY A 83 -4.91 -0.48 -20.54
CA GLY A 83 -3.51 -0.04 -20.50
C GLY A 83 -3.09 0.51 -19.14
N PRO A 84 -1.86 1.07 -19.03
CA PRO A 84 -1.34 1.57 -17.76
C PRO A 84 -2.10 2.82 -17.26
N CYS A 85 -2.01 3.06 -15.96
CA CYS A 85 -2.80 4.01 -15.17
C CYS A 85 -2.75 5.49 -15.60
N ILE A 86 -1.88 5.87 -16.54
CA ILE A 86 -1.52 7.26 -16.84
C ILE A 86 -2.54 7.95 -17.77
N ASP A 87 -3.19 7.21 -18.67
CA ASP A 87 -4.03 7.79 -19.73
C ASP A 87 -5.46 7.23 -19.78
N SER A 88 -5.91 6.55 -18.72
CA SER A 88 -7.23 5.91 -18.69
C SER A 88 -7.94 6.12 -17.36
N ASP A 89 -9.28 6.19 -17.42
CA ASP A 89 -10.10 6.25 -16.21
C ASP A 89 -10.11 4.88 -15.51
N PRO A 90 -9.98 4.84 -14.18
CA PRO A 90 -10.08 3.60 -13.44
C PRO A 90 -11.48 3.01 -13.54
N ALA A 91 -11.57 1.71 -13.79
CA ALA A 91 -12.85 1.00 -13.73
C ALA A 91 -13.39 0.91 -12.30
N TRP A 92 -12.51 1.05 -11.31
CA TRP A 92 -12.84 1.03 -9.90
C TRP A 92 -11.93 2.00 -9.15
N LYS A 93 -12.53 2.92 -8.40
CA LYS A 93 -11.84 3.89 -7.54
C LYS A 93 -12.60 4.00 -6.23
N LYS A 94 -11.89 3.89 -5.10
CA LYS A 94 -12.48 3.98 -3.76
C LYS A 94 -11.59 4.75 -2.81
N SER A 95 -12.22 5.66 -2.07
CA SER A 95 -11.66 6.27 -0.86
C SER A 95 -11.88 5.38 0.36
N LYS A 96 -11.27 5.73 1.49
CA LYS A 96 -11.56 5.08 2.78
C LYS A 96 -13.04 5.06 3.11
N THR A 97 -13.70 6.21 2.99
CA THR A 97 -15.13 6.35 3.28
C THR A 97 -15.98 5.44 2.40
N ASP A 98 -15.57 5.20 1.15
CA ASP A 98 -16.27 4.28 0.26
C ASP A 98 -16.11 2.82 0.70
N LEU A 99 -14.90 2.42 1.11
CA LEU A 99 -14.63 1.08 1.61
C LEU A 99 -15.35 0.81 2.93
N GLU A 100 -15.42 1.77 3.84
CA GLU A 100 -16.17 1.63 5.10
C GLU A 100 -17.68 1.39 4.87
N LYS A 101 -18.22 1.85 3.74
CA LYS A 101 -19.64 1.72 3.38
C LYS A 101 -19.92 0.54 2.43
N MET A 102 -18.88 -0.07 1.87
CA MET A 102 -19.02 -1.14 0.89
C MET A 102 -19.16 -2.49 1.61
N GLY A 103 -20.22 -3.24 1.29
CA GLY A 103 -20.50 -4.54 1.93
C GLY A 103 -19.48 -5.64 1.62
N ASP A 104 -18.68 -5.46 0.59
CA ASP A 104 -17.59 -6.37 0.18
C ASP A 104 -16.24 -6.05 0.84
N SER A 105 -16.18 -5.03 1.71
CA SER A 105 -15.00 -4.73 2.51
C SER A 105 -15.22 -4.90 4.00
N VAL A 106 -14.18 -5.37 4.67
CA VAL A 106 -14.17 -5.61 6.12
C VAL A 106 -12.92 -4.97 6.69
N ALA A 107 -13.09 -4.11 7.70
CA ALA A 107 -11.99 -3.64 8.52
C ALA A 107 -11.48 -4.80 9.39
N LEU A 108 -10.18 -5.05 9.34
CA LEU A 108 -9.48 -6.07 10.12
C LEU A 108 -9.02 -5.48 11.46
N GLU A 109 -8.69 -6.36 12.42
CA GLU A 109 -8.31 -5.95 13.79
C GLU A 109 -7.05 -5.08 13.84
N ASP A 110 -6.19 -5.18 12.84
CA ASP A 110 -4.97 -4.39 12.69
C ASP A 110 -5.19 -3.03 12.01
N GLY A 111 -6.45 -2.67 11.70
CA GLY A 111 -6.80 -1.43 11.02
C GLY A 111 -6.73 -1.50 9.49
N SER A 112 -6.33 -2.64 8.92
CA SER A 112 -6.30 -2.84 7.48
C SER A 112 -7.70 -3.10 6.90
N PHE A 113 -7.92 -2.78 5.63
CA PHE A 113 -9.14 -3.12 4.90
C PHE A 113 -8.93 -4.36 4.07
N CYS A 114 -9.77 -5.37 4.26
CA CYS A 114 -9.89 -6.51 3.36
C CYS A 114 -11.01 -6.24 2.36
N VAL A 115 -10.68 -6.12 1.08
CA VAL A 115 -11.62 -5.89 -0.03
C VAL A 115 -11.77 -7.18 -0.83
N ARG A 116 -12.96 -7.76 -0.83
CA ARG A 116 -13.29 -8.98 -1.59
C ARG A 116 -13.94 -8.62 -2.92
N HIS A 117 -13.85 -9.55 -3.87
CA HIS A 117 -14.48 -9.43 -5.18
C HIS A 117 -14.04 -8.17 -5.96
N ILE A 118 -12.75 -7.81 -5.87
CA ILE A 118 -12.21 -6.75 -6.73
C ILE A 118 -12.43 -7.16 -8.20
N PRO A 119 -12.71 -6.20 -9.09
CA PRO A 119 -12.87 -6.49 -10.52
C PRO A 119 -11.62 -7.19 -11.06
N SER A 120 -11.74 -7.84 -12.22
CA SER A 120 -10.55 -8.31 -12.92
C SER A 120 -9.71 -7.09 -13.31
N THR A 121 -8.51 -6.97 -12.76
CA THR A 121 -7.63 -5.83 -12.97
C THR A 121 -6.27 -6.29 -13.52
N GLY A 122 -5.64 -5.42 -14.30
CA GLY A 122 -4.24 -5.53 -14.68
C GLY A 122 -3.35 -4.50 -14.00
N TYR A 123 -3.91 -3.41 -13.47
CA TYR A 123 -3.15 -2.35 -12.81
C TYR A 123 -3.86 -1.81 -11.57
N ALA A 124 -3.07 -1.33 -10.61
CA ALA A 124 -3.50 -0.63 -9.40
C ALA A 124 -2.70 0.64 -9.17
N ALA A 125 -3.34 1.60 -8.50
CA ALA A 125 -2.66 2.74 -7.93
C ALA A 125 -3.20 3.06 -6.53
N TYR A 126 -2.32 3.53 -5.67
CA TYR A 126 -2.63 4.19 -4.41
C TYR A 126 -2.09 5.61 -4.50
N VAL A 127 -3.00 6.59 -4.49
CA VAL A 127 -2.66 8.00 -4.67
C VAL A 127 -3.34 8.81 -3.58
N CYS A 128 -2.53 9.56 -2.86
CA CYS A 128 -2.96 10.57 -1.92
C CYS A 128 -3.02 11.91 -2.62
N GLU A 129 -4.11 12.64 -2.43
CA GLU A 129 -4.11 14.06 -2.77
C GLU A 129 -3.21 14.75 -1.74
N ASP A 130 -2.10 15.34 -2.21
CA ASP A 130 -1.30 16.20 -1.36
C ASP A 130 -2.18 17.38 -0.94
N ASP A 131 -2.31 17.61 0.37
CA ASP A 131 -2.87 18.85 0.95
C ASP A 131 -1.91 20.04 0.70
N HIS A 132 -1.26 20.12 -0.47
CA HIS A 132 -0.56 21.31 -0.93
C HIS A 132 -1.59 22.31 -1.47
N ASP A 133 -2.42 22.78 -0.54
CA ASP A 133 -3.16 24.02 -0.69
C ASP A 133 -2.14 25.17 -0.71
N GLY A 134 -1.91 25.70 -1.92
CA GLY A 134 -1.40 27.05 -2.21
C GLY A 134 -0.46 27.71 -1.22
N SER A 135 0.81 27.31 -1.17
CA SER A 135 1.90 28.16 -0.67
C SER A 135 2.95 28.37 -1.74
N ASP A 136 2.52 28.88 -2.89
CA ASP A 136 3.39 29.59 -3.83
C ASP A 136 2.51 30.62 -4.55
N LEU A 137 2.53 31.86 -4.02
CA LEU A 137 2.60 33.16 -4.71
C LEU A 137 2.21 34.31 -3.76
#